data_AF-A0A2G4INZ7-F1
#
_entry.id   AF-A0A2G4INZ7-F1
#
_cell.length_a   1.000
_cell.length_b   1.000
_cell.length_c   1.000
_cell.angle_alpha   90.00
_cell.angle_beta   90.00
_cell.angle_gamma   90.00
#
_symmetry.space_group_name_H-M   'P 1'
#
loop_
_entity.id
_entity.type
_entity.pdbx_description
1 polymer ?
#
loop_
_entity_poly.entity_id
_entity_poly.type
_entity_poly.pdbx_seq_one_letter_code
_entity_poly.pdbx_strand_id
1 'polypeptide(L)'
;MGEFDISAHAAPWESTTTDWAAAQLIRIPWNYTAHADAFLERVRKVDAIARLQNFAVVVAWNAHKQYLIGLGQKGVHVLPTTIILQGSEKFDWSSIPAGELVIKPAIGVGARGAMKAHCDDAALHAHAMELLKAHDMLVRQFEPCVSSHGEVSLIYFSGHFSYAVRKVPREGEYRIHAY
;
A
#
# COMPACT_ATOMS: atom_id res chain seq x y z
N MET A 1 27.22 12.33 14.06
CA MET A 1 27.78 11.85 12.78
C MET A 1 27.63 10.34 12.78
N GLY A 2 27.08 9.76 11.71
CA GLY A 2 26.97 8.31 11.58
C GLY A 2 28.32 7.67 11.29
N GLU A 3 28.36 6.35 11.28
CA GLU A 3 29.52 5.53 10.89
C GLU A 3 30.00 5.81 9.45
N PHE A 4 29.17 6.49 8.66
CA PHE A 4 29.47 6.98 7.32
C PHE A 4 29.48 8.52 7.32
N ASP A 5 30.43 9.12 6.60
CA ASP A 5 30.55 10.57 6.42
C ASP A 5 29.48 11.13 5.46
N ILE A 6 28.22 11.01 5.89
CA ILE A 6 27.04 11.41 5.14
C ILE A 6 26.19 12.32 6.03
N SER A 7 25.90 13.52 5.54
CA SER A 7 24.86 14.40 6.12
C SER A 7 23.52 14.15 5.44
N ALA A 8 22.46 14.03 6.21
CA ALA A 8 21.10 13.85 5.71
C ALA A 8 20.14 14.81 6.39
N HIS A 9 19.24 15.39 5.60
CA HIS A 9 18.19 16.28 6.07
C HIS A 9 16.83 15.73 5.61
N ALA A 10 15.89 15.61 6.54
CA ALA A 10 14.52 15.22 6.23
C ALA A 10 13.67 16.47 5.99
N ALA A 11 12.82 16.41 4.96
CA ALA A 11 11.84 17.46 4.67
C ALA A 11 10.46 16.83 4.39
N PRO A 12 9.36 17.46 4.81
CA PRO A 12 8.02 17.08 4.36
C PRO A 12 7.91 17.22 2.84
N TRP A 13 7.23 16.29 2.18
CA TRP A 13 7.12 16.30 0.71
C TRP A 13 6.26 17.46 0.19
N GLU A 14 5.45 18.05 1.07
CA GLU A 14 4.64 19.24 0.82
C GLU A 14 5.43 20.54 0.94
N SER A 15 6.68 20.49 1.41
CA SER A 15 7.50 21.67 1.63
C SER A 15 7.65 22.49 0.34
N THR A 16 7.28 23.77 0.44
CA THR A 16 7.43 24.76 -0.63
C THR A 16 8.75 25.52 -0.55
N THR A 17 9.50 25.38 0.56
CA THR A 17 10.75 26.10 0.83
C THR A 17 11.98 25.20 0.72
N THR A 18 11.80 23.88 0.64
CA THR A 18 12.89 22.93 0.47
C THR A 18 13.45 23.00 -0.95
N ASP A 19 14.77 23.12 -1.08
CA ASP A 19 15.46 22.89 -2.34
C ASP A 19 15.48 21.38 -2.63
N TRP A 20 14.75 21.00 -3.67
CA TRP A 20 14.59 19.61 -4.08
C TRP A 20 15.70 19.12 -5.01
N ALA A 21 16.60 19.98 -5.50
CA ALA A 21 17.68 19.57 -6.41
C ALA A 21 18.66 18.58 -5.77
N ALA A 22 18.81 18.63 -4.43
CA ALA A 22 19.65 17.71 -3.67
C ALA A 22 18.90 16.47 -3.14
N ALA A 23 17.61 16.32 -3.44
CA ALA A 23 16.81 15.21 -2.93
C ALA A 23 17.26 13.87 -3.53
N GLN A 24 17.35 12.83 -2.69
CA GLN A 24 17.77 11.49 -3.13
C GLN A 24 16.83 10.37 -2.74
N LEU A 25 16.06 10.50 -1.66
CA LEU A 25 15.39 9.34 -1.05
C LEU A 25 14.01 9.70 -0.51
N ILE A 26 13.02 8.86 -0.84
CA ILE A 26 11.69 8.91 -0.25
C ILE A 26 11.65 7.89 0.88
N ARG A 27 11.28 8.34 2.08
CA ARG A 27 11.34 7.49 3.29
C ARG A 27 9.97 7.20 3.89
N ILE A 28 9.36 8.21 4.51
CA ILE A 28 8.18 8.02 5.37
C ILE A 28 7.06 8.99 4.95
N PRO A 29 6.53 8.93 3.71
CA PRO A 29 5.56 9.91 3.22
C PRO A 29 4.12 9.58 3.66
N TRP A 30 3.88 9.11 4.89
CA TRP A 30 2.65 8.38 5.25
C TRP A 30 1.30 9.10 5.04
N ASN A 31 1.28 10.41 4.93
CA ASN A 31 0.08 11.17 4.60
C ASN A 31 -0.21 11.26 3.09
N TYR A 32 0.67 10.74 2.22
CA TYR A 32 0.46 10.73 0.77
C TYR A 32 -0.87 10.08 0.38
N THR A 33 -1.37 9.12 1.17
CA THR A 33 -2.61 8.41 0.85
C THR A 33 -3.84 9.32 0.84
N ALA A 34 -3.80 10.46 1.55
CA ALA A 34 -4.86 11.47 1.49
C ALA A 34 -4.70 12.45 0.31
N HIS A 35 -3.52 12.50 -0.30
CA HIS A 35 -3.14 13.45 -1.33
C HIS A 35 -2.32 12.77 -2.44
N ALA A 36 -2.79 11.61 -2.91
CA ALA A 36 -1.99 10.69 -3.72
C ALA A 36 -1.53 11.36 -5.03
N ASP A 37 -2.42 12.03 -5.75
CA ASP A 37 -2.10 12.69 -7.02
C ASP A 37 -1.09 13.82 -6.82
N ALA A 38 -1.28 14.65 -5.79
CA ALA A 38 -0.36 15.73 -5.45
C ALA A 38 1.04 15.19 -5.07
N PHE A 39 1.09 14.09 -4.33
CA PHE A 39 2.33 13.42 -3.97
C PHE A 39 3.04 12.84 -5.21
N LEU A 40 2.32 12.11 -6.07
CA LEU A 40 2.89 11.53 -7.28
C LEU A 40 3.39 12.60 -8.25
N GLU A 41 2.66 13.70 -8.39
CA GLU A 41 3.09 14.84 -9.19
C GLU A 41 4.33 15.53 -8.59
N ARG A 42 4.42 15.65 -7.26
CA ARG A 42 5.64 16.13 -6.59
C ARG A 42 6.82 15.21 -6.89
N VAL A 43 6.66 13.90 -6.71
CA VAL A 43 7.72 12.92 -6.95
C VAL A 43 8.20 13.00 -8.40
N ARG A 44 7.29 13.07 -9.36
CA ARG A 44 7.60 13.24 -10.78
C ARG A 44 8.42 14.52 -11.06
N LYS A 45 8.03 15.65 -10.47
CA LYS A 45 8.77 16.92 -10.61
C LYS A 45 10.16 16.86 -10.01
N VAL A 46 10.30 16.24 -8.83
CA VAL A 46 11.59 16.10 -8.16
C VAL A 46 12.52 15.16 -8.94
N ASP A 47 12.01 14.01 -9.42
CA ASP A 47 12.79 13.04 -10.22
C ASP A 47 13.29 13.62 -11.56
N ALA A 48 12.64 14.67 -12.07
CA ALA A 48 13.08 15.39 -13.26
C ALA A 48 14.30 16.29 -13.04
N ILE A 49 14.57 16.69 -11.78
CA ILE A 49 15.66 17.62 -11.44
C ILE A 49 16.69 17.03 -10.46
N ALA A 50 16.37 15.91 -9.83
CA ALA A 50 17.20 15.23 -8.86
C ALA A 50 17.21 13.72 -9.12
N ARG A 51 18.31 13.06 -8.76
CA ARG A 51 18.45 11.61 -8.95
C ARG A 51 17.86 10.88 -7.74
N LEU A 52 16.56 10.63 -7.76
CA LEU A 52 15.92 9.82 -6.72
C LEU A 52 16.36 8.35 -6.83
N GLN A 53 16.70 7.75 -5.70
CA GLN A 53 16.96 6.31 -5.58
C GLN A 53 15.65 5.50 -5.63
N ASN A 54 14.54 6.11 -5.24
CA ASN A 54 13.20 5.61 -5.52
C ASN A 54 12.69 6.28 -6.80
N PHE A 55 12.93 5.66 -7.96
CA PHE A 55 12.50 6.23 -9.25
C PHE A 55 11.00 6.56 -9.25
N ALA A 56 10.61 7.71 -9.83
CA ALA A 56 9.22 8.16 -9.81
C ALA A 56 8.26 7.13 -10.42
N VAL A 57 8.68 6.46 -11.50
CA VAL A 57 7.89 5.41 -12.14
C VAL A 57 7.60 4.23 -11.21
N VAL A 58 8.56 3.85 -10.34
CA VAL A 58 8.38 2.76 -9.38
C VAL A 58 7.46 3.20 -8.25
N VAL A 59 7.60 4.44 -7.77
CA VAL A 59 6.73 5.01 -6.73
C VAL A 59 5.29 5.09 -7.22
N ALA A 60 5.06 5.58 -8.44
CA ALA A 60 3.73 5.66 -9.05
C ALA A 60 3.11 4.27 -9.25
N TRP A 61 3.89 3.31 -9.76
CA TRP A 61 3.43 1.93 -9.93
C TRP A 61 3.09 1.26 -8.59
N ASN A 62 3.90 1.48 -7.55
CA ASN A 62 3.73 0.86 -6.23
C ASN A 62 2.66 1.53 -5.36
N ALA A 63 2.32 2.81 -5.59
CA ALA A 63 1.33 3.53 -4.79
C ALA A 63 -0.07 2.89 -4.86
N HIS A 64 -0.43 2.29 -6.00
CA HIS A 64 -1.72 1.65 -6.23
C HIS A 64 -1.61 0.12 -6.26
N LYS A 65 -2.33 -0.59 -5.38
CA LYS A 65 -2.23 -2.06 -5.21
C LYS A 65 -2.60 -2.93 -6.43
N GLN A 66 -2.98 -2.32 -7.55
CA GLN A 66 -3.08 -3.00 -8.85
C GLN A 66 -1.76 -3.65 -9.27
N TYR A 67 -0.61 -3.17 -8.77
CA TYR A 67 0.68 -3.81 -9.01
C TYR A 67 0.69 -5.29 -8.62
N LEU A 68 -0.14 -5.72 -7.65
CA LEU A 68 -0.25 -7.12 -7.24
C LEU A 68 -0.77 -7.99 -8.38
N ILE A 69 -1.76 -7.52 -9.15
CA ILE A 69 -2.27 -8.23 -10.33
C ILE A 69 -1.15 -8.37 -11.36
N GLY A 70 -0.43 -7.28 -11.64
CA GLY A 70 0.70 -7.30 -12.58
C GLY A 70 1.86 -8.21 -12.15
N LEU A 71 2.11 -8.33 -10.84
CA LEU A 71 3.09 -9.27 -10.29
C LEU A 71 2.63 -10.72 -10.47
N GLY A 72 1.35 -11.01 -10.21
CA GLY A 72 0.76 -12.33 -10.43
C GLY A 72 0.85 -12.78 -11.89
N GLN A 73 0.56 -11.88 -12.84
CA GLN A 73 0.71 -12.13 -14.28
C GLN A 73 2.15 -12.43 -14.70
N LYS A 74 3.14 -11.98 -13.93
CA LYS A 74 4.57 -12.26 -14.14
C LYS A 74 5.06 -13.50 -13.38
N GLY A 75 4.17 -14.27 -12.78
CA GLY A 75 4.49 -15.53 -12.08
C GLY A 75 4.91 -15.36 -10.62
N VAL A 76 4.80 -14.15 -10.04
CA VAL A 76 5.02 -13.97 -8.59
C VAL A 76 3.81 -14.51 -7.83
N HIS A 77 4.06 -15.32 -6.81
CA HIS A 77 2.98 -15.84 -5.96
C HIS A 77 2.38 -14.71 -5.12
N VAL A 78 1.20 -14.26 -5.52
CA VAL A 78 0.40 -13.23 -4.83
C VAL A 78 -0.97 -13.80 -4.52
N LEU A 79 -1.60 -13.31 -3.45
CA LEU A 79 -3.00 -13.65 -3.19
C LEU A 79 -3.88 -13.14 -4.35
N PRO A 80 -4.84 -13.95 -4.83
CA PRO A 80 -5.83 -13.50 -5.82
C PRO A 80 -6.46 -12.18 -5.39
N THR A 81 -6.41 -11.20 -6.28
CA THR A 81 -6.73 -9.80 -5.99
C THR A 81 -7.63 -9.25 -7.08
N THR A 82 -8.76 -8.68 -6.68
CA THR A 82 -9.67 -7.95 -7.57
C THR A 82 -9.64 -6.46 -7.24
N ILE A 83 -9.59 -5.61 -8.26
CA ILE A 83 -9.74 -4.16 -8.12
C ILE A 83 -11.13 -3.77 -8.64
N ILE A 84 -11.83 -2.97 -7.84
CA ILE A 84 -13.13 -2.40 -8.17
C ILE A 84 -12.96 -0.89 -8.21
N LEU A 85 -13.32 -0.28 -9.34
CA LEU A 85 -13.05 1.13 -9.59
C LEU A 85 -14.00 2.03 -8.81
N GLN A 86 -13.49 3.17 -8.37
CA GLN A 86 -14.28 4.24 -7.77
C GLN A 86 -15.51 4.56 -8.62
N GLY A 87 -16.64 4.83 -7.97
CA GLY A 87 -17.91 5.14 -8.63
C GLY A 87 -18.66 3.92 -9.15
N SER A 88 -18.15 2.70 -8.97
CA SER A 88 -18.90 1.48 -9.28
C SER A 88 -20.11 1.36 -8.34
N GLU A 89 -21.30 1.69 -8.83
CA GLU A 89 -22.55 1.65 -8.04
C GLU A 89 -23.03 0.22 -7.75
N LYS A 90 -22.62 -0.74 -8.60
CA LYS A 90 -22.93 -2.16 -8.47
C LYS A 90 -21.73 -2.94 -9.00
N PHE A 91 -21.23 -3.88 -8.21
CA PHE A 91 -20.33 -4.91 -8.70
C PHE A 91 -20.85 -6.27 -8.26
N ASP A 92 -20.55 -7.27 -9.07
CA ASP A 92 -21.06 -8.61 -8.86
C ASP A 92 -20.26 -9.32 -7.76
N TRP A 93 -20.80 -9.33 -6.54
CA TRP A 93 -20.23 -10.07 -5.43
C TRP A 93 -20.16 -11.58 -5.70
N SER A 94 -20.98 -12.12 -6.58
CA SER A 94 -20.91 -13.55 -6.96
C SER A 94 -19.67 -13.89 -7.78
N SER A 95 -19.02 -12.89 -8.39
CA SER A 95 -17.72 -13.05 -9.05
C SER A 95 -16.54 -13.11 -8.06
N ILE A 96 -16.78 -12.73 -6.80
CA ILE A 96 -15.79 -12.84 -5.73
C ILE A 96 -15.97 -14.20 -5.05
N PRO A 97 -14.89 -14.97 -4.82
CA PRO A 97 -14.99 -16.23 -4.09
C PRO A 97 -15.65 -16.06 -2.71
N ALA A 98 -16.58 -16.95 -2.37
CA ALA A 98 -17.29 -16.92 -1.09
C ALA A 98 -16.35 -17.09 0.12
N GLY A 99 -16.82 -16.67 1.30
CA GLY A 99 -16.13 -16.83 2.58
C GLY A 99 -15.72 -15.51 3.24
N GLU A 100 -14.69 -15.55 4.08
CA GLU A 100 -14.12 -14.34 4.68
C GLU A 100 -13.34 -13.52 3.64
N LEU A 101 -13.70 -12.26 3.50
CA LEU A 101 -13.06 -11.30 2.61
C LEU A 101 -12.31 -10.24 3.40
N VAL A 102 -11.30 -9.66 2.77
CA VAL A 102 -10.69 -8.40 3.18
C VAL A 102 -10.85 -7.38 2.05
N ILE A 103 -11.52 -6.27 2.36
CA ILE A 103 -11.63 -5.11 1.48
C ILE A 103 -10.81 -3.94 2.03
N LYS A 104 -10.22 -3.13 1.16
CA LYS A 104 -9.47 -1.91 1.53
C LYS A 104 -9.24 -0.98 0.34
N PRO A 105 -8.94 0.31 0.56
CA PRO A 105 -8.49 1.20 -0.50
C PRO A 105 -7.29 0.66 -1.27
N ALA A 106 -7.34 0.78 -2.60
CA ALA A 106 -6.26 0.37 -3.49
C ALA A 106 -5.01 1.23 -3.29
N ILE A 107 -5.16 2.53 -3.02
CA ILE A 107 -4.11 3.39 -2.46
C ILE A 107 -4.31 3.49 -0.94
N GLY A 108 -3.32 3.12 -0.14
CA GLY A 108 -3.49 3.12 1.32
C GLY A 108 -2.35 2.48 2.08
N VAL A 109 -2.21 2.85 3.35
CA VAL A 109 -1.17 2.40 4.29
C VAL A 109 -1.78 2.13 5.67
N GLY A 110 -1.13 1.27 6.46
CA GLY A 110 -1.43 1.06 7.88
C GLY A 110 -2.79 0.42 8.17
N ALA A 111 -3.39 -0.29 7.23
CA ALA A 111 -4.74 -0.87 7.35
C ALA A 111 -5.89 0.15 7.47
N ARG A 112 -5.67 1.44 7.16
CA ARG A 112 -6.76 2.43 7.07
C ARG A 112 -7.77 2.03 6.01
N GLY A 113 -9.05 2.06 6.39
CA GLY A 113 -10.17 1.65 5.53
C GLY A 113 -10.24 0.14 5.26
N ALA A 114 -9.40 -0.68 5.91
CA ALA A 114 -9.45 -2.13 5.75
C ALA A 114 -10.54 -2.75 6.64
N MET A 115 -11.35 -3.63 6.08
CA MET A 115 -12.37 -4.40 6.79
C MET A 115 -12.26 -5.87 6.41
N LYS A 116 -12.39 -6.75 7.41
CA LYS A 116 -12.54 -8.20 7.24
C LYS A 116 -13.93 -8.60 7.70
N ALA A 117 -14.68 -9.28 6.84
CA ALA A 117 -15.96 -9.87 7.20
C ALA A 117 -16.34 -10.96 6.18
N HIS A 118 -17.39 -11.71 6.47
CA HIS A 118 -17.94 -12.69 5.52
C HIS A 118 -18.52 -11.96 4.29
N CYS A 119 -18.48 -12.58 3.11
CA CYS A 119 -19.00 -12.00 1.87
C CYS A 119 -20.49 -11.64 1.93
N ASP A 120 -21.28 -12.32 2.77
CA ASP A 120 -22.71 -12.07 2.93
C ASP A 120 -23.03 -11.03 4.03
N ASP A 121 -22.00 -10.43 4.64
CA ASP A 121 -22.16 -9.44 5.71
C ASP A 121 -22.61 -8.09 5.14
N ALA A 122 -23.79 -7.63 5.58
CA ALA A 122 -24.34 -6.33 5.18
C ALA A 122 -23.42 -5.15 5.54
N ALA A 123 -22.66 -5.24 6.63
CA ALA A 123 -21.71 -4.20 7.02
C ALA A 123 -20.50 -4.15 6.06
N LEU A 124 -20.05 -5.29 5.54
CA LEU A 124 -19.02 -5.33 4.50
C LEU A 124 -19.48 -4.61 3.24
N HIS A 125 -20.72 -4.89 2.81
CA HIS A 125 -21.32 -4.23 1.65
C HIS A 125 -21.45 -2.72 1.84
N ALA A 126 -21.95 -2.29 3.01
CA ALA A 126 -22.06 -0.86 3.32
C ALA A 126 -20.68 -0.17 3.33
N HIS A 127 -19.67 -0.79 3.93
CA HIS A 127 -18.30 -0.27 3.95
C HIS A 127 -17.69 -0.21 2.55
N ALA A 128 -17.91 -1.23 1.71
CA ALA A 128 -17.48 -1.24 0.31
C ALA A 128 -18.09 -0.06 -0.48
N MET A 129 -19.39 0.18 -0.33
CA MET A 129 -20.06 1.31 -0.99
C MET A 129 -19.51 2.66 -0.52
N GLU A 130 -19.14 2.80 0.76
CA GLU A 130 -18.50 4.01 1.26
C GLU A 130 -17.10 4.21 0.66
N LEU A 131 -16.27 3.15 0.64
CA LEU A 131 -14.94 3.22 0.01
C LEU A 131 -15.03 3.64 -1.46
N LEU A 132 -15.96 3.06 -2.21
CA LEU A 132 -16.12 3.29 -3.65
C LEU A 132 -16.60 4.71 -4.00
N LYS A 133 -17.09 5.51 -3.03
CA LYS A 133 -17.37 6.94 -3.27
C LYS A 133 -16.10 7.73 -3.54
N ALA A 134 -14.99 7.35 -2.90
CA ALA A 134 -13.75 8.14 -2.89
C ALA A 134 -12.52 7.40 -3.45
N HIS A 135 -12.55 6.06 -3.53
CA HIS A 135 -11.37 5.26 -3.82
C HIS A 135 -11.68 4.05 -4.67
N ASP A 136 -10.72 3.67 -5.51
CA ASP A 136 -10.61 2.29 -5.99
C ASP A 136 -10.45 1.36 -4.79
N MET A 137 -11.12 0.21 -4.85
CA MET A 137 -11.15 -0.78 -3.78
C MET A 137 -10.47 -2.06 -4.21
N LEU A 138 -9.62 -2.59 -3.33
CA LEU A 138 -9.08 -3.94 -3.44
C LEU A 138 -9.96 -4.90 -2.64
N VAL A 139 -10.29 -6.04 -3.25
CA VAL A 139 -10.99 -7.17 -2.62
C VAL A 139 -10.13 -8.42 -2.74
N ARG A 140 -10.02 -9.20 -1.65
CA ARG A 140 -9.35 -10.51 -1.63
C ARG A 140 -9.99 -11.43 -0.59
N GLN A 141 -9.85 -12.74 -0.77
CA GLN A 141 -10.11 -13.69 0.32
C GLN A 141 -9.13 -13.46 1.48
N PHE A 142 -9.62 -13.66 2.70
CA PHE A 142 -8.80 -13.65 3.89
C PHE A 142 -7.88 -14.88 3.90
N GLU A 143 -6.63 -14.67 4.31
CA GLU A 143 -5.63 -15.73 4.45
C GLU A 143 -5.48 -16.06 5.95
N PRO A 144 -6.03 -17.19 6.43
CA PRO A 144 -6.04 -17.53 7.86
C PRO A 144 -4.65 -17.69 8.45
N CYS A 145 -3.63 -18.03 7.64
CA CYS A 145 -2.26 -18.15 8.15
C CYS A 145 -1.72 -16.83 8.68
N VAL A 146 -2.23 -15.67 8.23
CA VAL A 146 -1.81 -14.36 8.74
C VAL A 146 -2.16 -14.18 10.21
N SER A 147 -3.30 -14.71 10.67
CA SER A 147 -3.69 -14.62 12.10
C SER A 147 -2.89 -15.55 13.00
N SER A 148 -2.48 -16.72 12.50
CA SER A 148 -1.76 -17.73 13.30
C SER A 148 -0.24 -17.58 13.21
N HIS A 149 0.28 -17.29 12.02
CA HIS A 149 1.70 -17.24 11.72
C HIS A 149 2.22 -15.81 11.53
N GLY A 150 1.33 -14.83 11.33
CA GLY A 150 1.73 -13.46 11.03
C GLY A 150 2.20 -13.28 9.60
N GLU A 151 2.86 -12.15 9.34
CA GLU A 151 3.42 -11.80 8.04
C GLU A 151 4.94 -11.62 8.16
N VAL A 152 5.69 -12.05 7.15
CA VAL A 152 7.14 -11.86 7.08
C VAL A 152 7.47 -10.80 6.04
N SER A 153 8.03 -9.67 6.49
CA SER A 153 8.62 -8.66 5.61
C SER A 153 10.09 -9.00 5.37
N LEU A 154 10.49 -9.19 4.12
CA LEU A 154 11.90 -9.38 3.72
C LEU A 154 12.47 -8.03 3.27
N ILE A 155 13.63 -7.65 3.82
CA ILE A 155 14.30 -6.38 3.53
C ILE A 155 15.54 -6.66 2.69
N TYR A 156 15.64 -5.95 1.57
CA TYR A 156 16.76 -6.04 0.63
C TYR A 156 17.43 -4.68 0.45
N PHE A 157 18.74 -4.67 0.30
CA PHE A 157 19.52 -3.50 -0.12
C PHE A 157 20.29 -3.84 -1.39
N SER A 158 20.12 -3.04 -2.45
CA SER A 158 20.77 -3.27 -3.75
C SER A 158 20.58 -4.69 -4.32
N GLY A 159 19.41 -5.29 -4.08
CA GLY A 159 19.09 -6.65 -4.52
C GLY A 159 19.62 -7.77 -3.61
N HIS A 160 20.38 -7.45 -2.57
CA HIS A 160 20.89 -8.42 -1.59
C HIS A 160 19.98 -8.49 -0.36
N PHE A 161 19.64 -9.72 0.04
CA PHE A 161 18.89 -9.95 1.28
C PHE A 161 19.71 -9.42 2.47
N SER A 162 19.04 -8.73 3.39
CA SER A 162 19.66 -8.19 4.60
C SER A 162 19.07 -8.82 5.84
N TYR A 163 17.77 -8.63 6.09
CA TYR A 163 17.09 -9.21 7.24
C TYR A 163 15.58 -9.37 6.97
N ALA A 164 14.92 -10.10 7.86
CA ALA A 164 13.48 -10.31 7.82
C ALA A 164 12.83 -9.87 9.14
N VAL A 165 11.62 -9.34 9.06
CA VAL A 165 10.81 -9.01 10.24
C VAL A 165 9.50 -9.78 10.16
N ARG A 166 9.27 -10.64 11.14
CA ARG A 166 7.98 -11.32 11.33
C ARG A 166 7.09 -10.49 12.23
N LYS A 167 5.92 -10.11 11.74
CA LYS A 167 4.91 -9.36 12.48
C LYS A 167 3.73 -10.27 12.76
N VAL A 168 3.43 -10.49 14.03
CA VAL A 168 2.31 -11.32 14.47
C VAL A 168 1.21 -10.41 15.00
N PRO A 169 -0.05 -10.58 14.57
CA PRO A 169 -1.17 -9.83 15.14
C PRO A 169 -1.29 -10.05 16.65
N ARG A 170 -1.93 -9.11 17.34
CA ARG A 170 -2.38 -9.36 18.71
C ARG A 170 -3.45 -10.45 18.71
N GLU A 171 -3.62 -11.11 19.86
CA GLU A 171 -4.69 -12.09 20.03
C GLU A 171 -6.06 -11.48 19.67
N GLY A 172 -6.85 -12.22 18.86
CA GLY A 172 -8.13 -11.75 18.34
C GLY A 172 -8.06 -10.77 17.16
N GLU A 173 -6.86 -10.32 16.76
CA GLU A 173 -6.68 -9.44 15.60
C GLU A 173 -6.08 -10.19 14.40
N TYR A 174 -6.36 -9.70 13.20
CA TYR A 174 -5.69 -10.16 11.97
C TYR A 174 -4.73 -9.10 11.41
N ARG A 175 -4.84 -7.85 11.89
CA ARG A 175 -4.03 -6.73 11.44
C ARG A 175 -2.74 -6.68 12.27
N ILE A 176 -1.62 -6.57 11.58
CA ILE A 176 -0.30 -6.36 12.18
C ILE A 176 0.02 -4.88 12.45
N HIS A 177 -0.90 -3.98 12.11
CA HIS A 177 -0.78 -2.54 12.32
C HIS A 177 -1.88 -2.12 13.30
N ALA A 178 -1.47 -1.60 14.47
CA ALA A 178 -2.35 -0.91 15.39
C ALA A 178 -2.19 0.60 15.19
N TYR A 179 -3.30 1.33 15.13
CA TYR A 179 -3.33 2.75 15.45
C TYR A 179 -3.65 2.91 16.93
#